data_AF-A0A1V5WVG4-F1
#
_entry.id   AF-A0A1V5WVG4-F1
#
_cell.length_a   1.000
_cell.length_b   1.000
_cell.length_c   1.000
_cell.angle_alpha   90.00
_cell.angle_beta   90.00
_cell.angle_gamma   90.00
#
_symmetry.space_group_name_H-M   'P 1'
#
loop_
_entity.id
_entity.type
_entity.pdbx_description
1 polymer ?
#
loop_
_entity_poly.entity_id
_entity_poly.type
_entity_poly.pdbx_seq_one_letter_code
_entity_poly.pdbx_strand_id
1 'polypeptide(L)'
;MKKIIATLIVLICAGMVLGETTKNPNKAALYSVIFPGGGQLYNHSWWKAGAVIGVQSYLISAAIYNQDKQEDYKKLAETTTDPFQQQLYQSQSKTYRDKFNNDLWWIGITAGLSILDAYVDAHLYNFKSEKEKILLHFSENGVVLQYKF
;
A
#
# COMPACT_ATOMS: atom_id res chain seq x y z
N MET A 1 -12.40 -10.88 20.04
CA MET A 1 -11.11 -10.68 19.34
C MET A 1 -11.26 -9.88 18.04
N LYS A 2 -12.06 -10.32 17.05
CA LYS A 2 -12.25 -9.60 15.77
C LYS A 2 -12.69 -8.13 15.89
N LYS A 3 -13.57 -7.81 16.86
CA LYS A 3 -14.03 -6.41 17.11
C LYS A 3 -12.93 -5.50 17.65
N ILE A 4 -12.04 -6.01 18.51
CA ILE A 4 -10.93 -5.24 19.12
C ILE A 4 -9.90 -4.86 18.05
N ILE A 5 -9.60 -5.79 17.13
CA ILE A 5 -8.70 -5.54 16.00
C ILE A 5 -9.27 -4.47 15.07
N ALA A 6 -10.57 -4.55 14.75
CA ALA A 6 -11.24 -3.54 13.93
C ALA A 6 -11.23 -2.14 14.59
N THR A 7 -11.47 -2.05 15.90
CA THR A 7 -11.42 -0.75 16.62
C THR A 7 -10.00 -0.18 16.68
N LEU A 8 -8.99 -1.03 16.84
CA LEU A 8 -7.58 -0.64 16.77
C LEU A 8 -7.20 -0.11 15.39
N ILE A 9 -7.61 -0.79 14.32
CA ILE A 9 -7.38 -0.34 12.94
C ILE A 9 -8.04 1.02 12.71
N VAL A 10 -9.30 1.21 13.15
CA VAL A 10 -10.01 2.50 13.01
C VAL A 10 -9.35 3.62 13.81
N LEU A 11 -8.88 3.34 15.04
CA LEU A 11 -8.16 4.32 15.87
C LEU A 11 -6.79 4.70 15.27
N ILE A 12 -6.08 3.73 14.71
CA ILE A 12 -4.79 3.97 14.02
C ILE A 12 -5.03 4.80 12.75
N CYS A 13 -6.03 4.46 11.94
CA CYS A 13 -6.43 5.26 10.78
C CYS A 13 -6.83 6.69 11.17
N ALA A 14 -7.58 6.86 12.27
CA ALA A 14 -7.97 8.19 12.75
C ALA A 14 -6.77 9.03 13.23
N GLY A 15 -5.79 8.41 13.89
CA GLY A 15 -4.56 9.08 14.31
C GLY A 15 -3.67 9.54 13.14
N MET A 16 -3.65 8.78 12.04
CA MET A 16 -2.89 9.12 10.82
C MET A 16 -3.48 10.31 10.04
N VAL A 17 -4.74 10.66 10.28
CA VAL A 17 -5.45 11.78 9.61
C VAL A 17 -5.17 13.13 10.28
N LEU A 18 -4.62 13.16 11.50
CA LEU A 18 -4.28 14.40 12.19
C LEU A 18 -3.02 15.02 11.58
N GLY A 19 -3.22 16.02 10.70
CA GLY A 19 -2.17 16.63 9.88
C GLY A 19 -1.11 17.40 10.68
N GLU A 20 0.17 17.05 10.45
CA GLU A 20 1.33 17.86 10.83
C GLU A 20 1.63 18.90 9.73
N THR A 21 2.00 20.13 10.11
CA THR A 21 2.31 21.25 9.19
C THR A 21 3.59 21.04 8.36
N THR A 22 4.42 20.06 8.74
CA THR A 22 5.61 19.62 8.00
C THR A 22 5.54 18.11 7.79
N LYS A 23 5.60 17.65 6.53
CA LYS A 23 5.50 16.23 6.19
C LYS A 23 6.89 15.61 6.26
N ASN A 24 7.10 14.65 7.17
CA ASN A 24 8.36 13.91 7.23
C ASN A 24 8.29 12.70 6.27
N PRO A 25 9.10 12.66 5.18
CA PRO A 25 9.06 11.58 4.19
C PRO A 25 9.34 10.20 4.79
N ASN A 26 10.18 10.13 5.82
CA ASN A 26 10.51 8.88 6.51
C ASN A 26 9.33 8.36 7.34
N LYS A 27 8.52 9.25 7.92
CA LYS A 27 7.26 8.86 8.59
C LYS A 27 6.22 8.36 7.56
N ALA A 28 6.09 9.04 6.42
CA ALA A 28 5.17 8.63 5.36
C ALA A 28 5.50 7.24 4.80
N ALA A 29 6.78 6.95 4.58
CA ALA A 29 7.25 5.64 4.17
C ALA A 29 7.00 4.58 5.27
N LEU A 30 7.32 4.89 6.53
CA LEU A 30 7.10 3.99 7.66
C LEU A 30 5.60 3.64 7.82
N TYR A 31 4.69 4.61 7.65
CA TYR A 31 3.25 4.35 7.72
C TYR A 31 2.73 3.51 6.55
N SER A 32 3.26 3.68 5.34
CA SER A 32 2.94 2.80 4.19
C SER A 32 3.42 1.35 4.39
N VAL A 33 4.46 1.13 5.20
CA VAL A 33 4.94 -0.22 5.54
C VAL A 33 4.02 -0.90 6.55
N ILE A 34 3.47 -0.15 7.51
CA ILE A 34 2.60 -0.70 8.57
C ILE A 34 1.18 -0.93 8.05
N PHE A 35 0.65 -0.02 7.23
CA PHE A 35 -0.68 -0.13 6.65
C PHE A 35 -0.67 0.13 5.13
N PRO A 36 -1.32 -0.73 4.33
CA PRO A 36 -1.50 -0.45 2.91
C PRO A 36 -2.29 0.85 2.72
N GLY A 37 -1.70 1.82 2.02
CA GLY A 37 -2.29 3.16 1.83
C GLY A 37 -1.93 4.20 2.91
N GLY A 38 -1.12 3.85 3.92
CA GLY A 38 -0.81 4.72 5.06
C GLY A 38 -0.11 6.02 4.70
N GLY A 39 0.84 5.99 3.77
CA GLY A 39 1.53 7.20 3.30
C GLY A 39 0.64 8.10 2.42
N GLN A 40 -0.31 7.54 1.67
CA GLN A 40 -1.29 8.32 0.93
C GLN A 40 -2.28 9.03 1.87
N LEU A 41 -2.70 8.36 2.95
CA LEU A 41 -3.50 8.97 4.01
C LEU A 41 -2.72 10.11 4.69
N TYR A 42 -1.46 9.89 5.05
CA TYR A 42 -0.59 10.92 5.62
C TYR A 42 -0.42 12.13 4.68
N ASN A 43 -0.26 11.86 3.38
CA ASN A 43 -0.16 12.92 2.37
C ASN A 43 -1.49 13.63 2.06
N HIS A 44 -2.61 13.23 2.68
CA HIS A 44 -3.97 13.72 2.44
C HIS A 44 -4.46 13.47 1.00
N SER A 45 -3.86 12.50 0.31
CA SER A 45 -4.24 12.09 -1.04
C SER A 45 -5.32 11.00 -0.97
N TRP A 46 -6.52 11.37 -0.53
CA TRP A 46 -7.63 10.43 -0.23
C TRP A 46 -8.01 9.51 -1.38
N TRP A 47 -8.05 10.03 -2.61
CA TRP A 47 -8.38 9.23 -3.79
C TRP A 47 -7.29 8.19 -4.09
N LYS A 48 -6.00 8.56 -3.94
CA LYS A 48 -4.87 7.63 -4.10
C LYS A 48 -4.89 6.57 -3.00
N ALA A 49 -5.18 6.97 -1.76
CA ALA A 49 -5.32 6.07 -0.63
C ALA A 49 -6.40 5.02 -0.89
N GLY A 50 -7.58 5.45 -1.37
CA GLY A 50 -8.66 4.53 -1.76
C GLY A 50 -8.25 3.54 -2.84
N ALA A 51 -7.55 4.00 -3.88
CA ALA A 51 -7.05 3.14 -4.96
C ALA A 51 -6.04 2.10 -4.45
N VAL A 52 -5.05 2.53 -3.65
CA VAL A 52 -4.04 1.64 -3.06
C VAL A 52 -4.68 0.59 -2.16
N ILE A 53 -5.59 1.01 -1.28
CA ILE A 53 -6.31 0.10 -0.38
C ILE A 53 -7.14 -0.90 -1.20
N GLY A 54 -7.83 -0.45 -2.24
CA GLY A 54 -8.62 -1.31 -3.11
C GLY A 54 -7.78 -2.39 -3.78
N VAL A 55 -6.67 -1.99 -4.42
CA VAL A 55 -5.75 -2.92 -5.10
C VAL A 55 -5.13 -3.90 -4.10
N GLN A 56 -4.62 -3.40 -2.97
CA GLN A 56 -4.00 -4.25 -1.96
C GLN A 56 -4.99 -5.22 -1.32
N SER A 57 -6.20 -4.76 -1.00
CA SER A 57 -7.25 -5.61 -0.43
C SER A 57 -7.67 -6.71 -1.40
N TYR A 58 -7.78 -6.38 -2.69
CA TYR A 58 -8.08 -7.36 -3.74
C TYR A 58 -6.99 -8.44 -3.82
N LEU A 59 -5.71 -8.03 -3.92
CA LEU A 59 -4.59 -8.96 -4.03
C LEU A 59 -4.45 -9.86 -2.80
N ILE A 60 -4.59 -9.29 -1.60
CA ILE A 60 -4.56 -10.05 -0.34
C ILE A 60 -5.71 -11.07 -0.31
N SER A 61 -6.92 -10.67 -0.71
CA SER A 61 -8.07 -11.58 -0.75
C SER A 61 -7.88 -12.71 -1.77
N ALA A 62 -7.31 -12.40 -2.93
CA ALA A 62 -6.96 -13.39 -3.95
C ALA A 62 -5.90 -14.38 -3.43
N ALA A 63 -4.87 -13.88 -2.74
CA ALA A 63 -3.83 -14.71 -2.15
C ALA A 63 -4.42 -15.69 -1.11
N ILE A 64 -5.27 -15.20 -0.20
CA ILE A 64 -5.94 -16.04 0.80
C ILE A 64 -6.80 -17.11 0.11
N TYR A 65 -7.60 -16.73 -0.89
CA TYR A 65 -8.41 -17.69 -1.65
C TYR A 65 -7.57 -18.77 -2.34
N ASN A 66 -6.47 -18.38 -2.96
CA ASN A 66 -5.58 -19.32 -3.65
C ASN A 66 -4.85 -20.23 -2.66
N GLN A 67 -4.48 -19.74 -1.48
CA GLN A 67 -3.90 -20.56 -0.41
C GLN A 67 -4.92 -21.59 0.11
N ASP A 68 -6.16 -21.16 0.40
CA ASP A 68 -7.22 -22.07 0.87
C ASP A 68 -7.47 -23.19 -0.14
N LYS A 69 -7.56 -22.84 -1.44
CA LYS A 69 -7.72 -23.83 -2.51
C LYS A 69 -6.53 -24.77 -2.63
N GLN A 70 -5.31 -24.26 -2.49
CA GLN A 70 -4.12 -25.10 -2.50
C GLN A 70 -4.19 -26.17 -1.40
N GLU A 71 -4.59 -25.77 -0.18
CA GLU A 71 -4.73 -26.67 0.97
C GLU A 71 -5.86 -27.69 0.78
N ASP A 72 -7.01 -27.28 0.24
CA ASP A 72 -8.13 -28.17 -0.07
C ASP A 72 -7.69 -29.27 -1.06
N TYR A 73 -7.06 -28.89 -2.17
CA TYR A 73 -6.59 -29.86 -3.16
C TYR A 73 -5.47 -30.76 -2.62
N LYS A 74 -4.63 -30.24 -1.72
CA LYS A 74 -3.61 -31.04 -1.05
C LYS A 74 -4.27 -32.13 -0.18
N LYS A 75 -5.27 -31.78 0.62
CA LYS A 75 -6.03 -32.74 1.45
C LYS A 75 -6.75 -33.78 0.60
N LEU A 76 -7.36 -33.38 -0.51
CA LEU A 76 -8.02 -34.30 -1.46
C LEU A 76 -7.02 -35.28 -2.07
N ALA A 77 -5.82 -34.82 -2.44
CA ALA A 77 -4.75 -35.68 -2.95
C ALA A 77 -4.24 -36.69 -1.92
N GLU A 78 -4.26 -36.35 -0.63
CA GLU A 78 -3.86 -37.22 0.47
C GLU A 78 -4.94 -38.26 0.84
N THR A 79 -6.22 -37.92 0.61
CA THR A 79 -7.36 -38.76 1.03
C THR A 79 -7.86 -39.70 -0.08
N THR A 80 -7.60 -39.39 -1.35
CA THR A 80 -8.06 -40.21 -2.47
C THR A 80 -7.24 -41.48 -2.63
N THR A 81 -7.90 -42.59 -2.95
CA THR A 81 -7.28 -43.91 -3.18
C THR A 81 -6.98 -44.17 -4.66
N ASP A 82 -7.67 -43.48 -5.56
CA ASP A 82 -7.48 -43.58 -7.01
C ASP A 82 -6.22 -42.80 -7.45
N PRO A 83 -5.22 -43.46 -8.05
CA PRO A 83 -4.00 -42.81 -8.55
C PRO A 83 -4.26 -41.70 -9.57
N PHE A 84 -5.28 -41.82 -10.42
CA PHE A 84 -5.58 -40.80 -11.43
C PHE A 84 -6.08 -39.51 -10.77
N GLN A 85 -7.01 -39.64 -9.83
CA GLN A 85 -7.53 -38.51 -9.06
C GLN A 85 -6.45 -37.87 -8.18
N GLN A 86 -5.56 -38.69 -7.61
CA GLN A 86 -4.43 -38.18 -6.82
C GLN A 86 -3.55 -37.25 -7.66
N GLN A 87 -3.18 -37.68 -8.87
CA GLN A 87 -2.36 -36.86 -9.76
C GLN A 87 -3.08 -35.57 -10.17
N LEU A 88 -4.40 -35.63 -10.43
CA LEU A 88 -5.20 -34.45 -10.76
C LEU A 88 -5.21 -33.43 -9.62
N TYR A 89 -5.46 -33.87 -8.38
CA TYR A 89 -5.48 -33.00 -7.21
C TYR A 89 -4.10 -32.43 -6.87
N GLN A 90 -3.03 -33.19 -7.04
CA GLN A 90 -1.66 -32.67 -6.89
C GLN A 90 -1.35 -31.58 -7.93
N SER A 91 -1.77 -31.77 -9.17
CA SER A 91 -1.63 -30.77 -10.23
C SER A 91 -2.39 -29.49 -9.89
N GLN A 92 -3.66 -29.61 -9.46
CA GLN A 92 -4.48 -28.48 -9.03
C GLN A 92 -3.84 -27.74 -7.85
N SER A 93 -3.41 -28.46 -6.80
CA SER A 93 -2.72 -27.88 -5.65
C SER A 93 -1.47 -27.10 -6.09
N LYS A 94 -0.68 -27.62 -7.02
CA LYS A 94 0.47 -26.90 -7.58
C LYS A 94 0.04 -25.63 -8.31
N THR A 95 -1.00 -25.67 -9.14
CA THR A 95 -1.52 -24.48 -9.83
C THR A 95 -1.94 -23.39 -8.84
N TYR A 96 -2.66 -23.75 -7.77
CA TYR A 96 -3.08 -22.78 -6.76
C TYR A 96 -1.91 -22.24 -5.93
N ARG A 97 -0.88 -23.06 -5.67
CA ARG A 97 0.37 -22.60 -5.06
C ARG A 97 1.09 -21.58 -5.94
N ASP A 98 1.15 -21.83 -7.25
CA ASP A 98 1.80 -20.92 -8.19
C ASP A 98 1.03 -19.59 -8.28
N LYS A 99 -0.31 -19.64 -8.25
CA LYS A 99 -1.15 -18.43 -8.15
C LYS A 99 -0.92 -17.65 -6.86
N PHE A 100 -0.91 -18.32 -5.71
CA PHE A 100 -0.60 -17.70 -4.42
C PHE A 100 0.76 -17.01 -4.43
N ASN A 101 1.80 -17.68 -4.91
CA ASN A 101 3.14 -17.11 -5.02
C ASN A 101 3.16 -15.88 -5.95
N ASN A 102 2.45 -15.94 -7.07
CA ASN A 102 2.29 -14.79 -7.96
C ASN A 102 1.56 -13.63 -7.27
N ASP A 103 0.49 -13.90 -6.51
CA ASP A 103 -0.23 -12.87 -5.77
C ASP A 103 0.67 -12.20 -4.72
N LEU A 104 1.51 -12.98 -4.01
CA LEU A 104 2.51 -12.43 -3.07
C LEU A 104 3.51 -11.49 -3.76
N TRP A 105 3.98 -11.85 -4.96
CA TRP A 105 4.84 -10.98 -5.76
C TRP A 105 4.12 -9.67 -6.12
N TRP A 106 2.87 -9.74 -6.56
CA TRP A 106 2.09 -8.55 -6.90
C TRP A 106 1.79 -7.68 -5.67
N ILE A 107 1.51 -8.27 -4.51
CA ILE A 107 1.36 -7.54 -3.24
C ILE A 107 2.65 -6.78 -2.92
N GLY A 108 3.80 -7.45 -3.03
CA GLY A 108 5.10 -6.82 -2.76
C GLY A 108 5.42 -5.67 -3.72
N ILE A 109 5.21 -5.87 -5.03
CA ILE A 109 5.46 -4.85 -6.06
C ILE A 109 4.56 -3.63 -5.86
N THR A 110 3.25 -3.85 -5.67
CA THR A 110 2.28 -2.76 -5.50
C THR A 110 2.47 -2.03 -4.18
N ALA A 111 2.83 -2.74 -3.10
CA ALA A 111 3.22 -2.11 -1.84
C ALA A 111 4.45 -1.22 -2.02
N GLY A 112 5.50 -1.71 -2.68
CA GLY A 112 6.72 -0.96 -2.95
C GLY A 112 6.46 0.30 -3.77
N LEU A 113 5.69 0.18 -4.86
CA LEU A 113 5.30 1.32 -5.69
C LEU A 113 4.48 2.35 -4.90
N SER A 114 3.55 1.89 -4.06
CA SER A 114 2.77 2.76 -3.19
C SER A 114 3.64 3.51 -2.17
N ILE A 115 4.64 2.84 -1.59
CA ILE A 115 5.58 3.46 -0.66
C ILE A 115 6.40 4.54 -1.38
N LEU A 116 6.92 4.23 -2.57
CA LEU A 116 7.71 5.17 -3.38
C LEU A 116 6.89 6.40 -3.81
N ASP A 117 5.65 6.20 -4.28
CA ASP A 117 4.73 7.30 -4.64
C ASP A 117 4.47 8.21 -3.44
N ALA A 118 4.17 7.65 -2.27
CA ALA A 118 3.97 8.45 -1.05
C ALA A 118 5.24 9.20 -0.62
N TYR A 119 6.41 8.57 -0.73
CA TYR A 119 7.69 9.19 -0.39
C TYR A 119 8.00 10.39 -1.31
N VAL A 120 7.86 10.21 -2.62
CA VAL A 120 8.08 11.26 -3.62
C VAL A 120 7.07 12.39 -3.44
N ASP A 121 5.79 12.09 -3.25
CA ASP A 121 4.74 13.09 -2.99
C ASP A 121 5.05 13.92 -1.75
N ALA A 122 5.50 13.29 -0.66
CA ALA A 122 5.88 13.99 0.57
C ALA A 122 7.08 14.91 0.35
N HIS A 123 8.08 14.45 -0.41
CA HIS A 123 9.27 15.24 -0.71
C HIS A 123 8.96 16.46 -1.59
N LEU A 124 8.13 16.28 -2.63
CA LEU A 124 7.70 17.37 -3.51
C LEU A 124 6.82 18.39 -2.80
N TYR A 125 5.99 17.96 -1.84
CA TYR A 125 5.18 18.87 -1.03
C TYR A 125 6.06 19.86 -0.25
N ASN A 126 7.13 19.37 0.37
CA ASN A 126 8.08 20.21 1.10
C ASN A 126 8.79 21.20 0.17
N PHE A 127 9.25 20.74 -1.00
CA PHE A 127 9.87 21.62 -2.00
C PHE A 127 8.93 22.73 -2.48
N LYS A 128 7.65 22.43 -2.74
CA LYS A 128 6.67 23.42 -3.19
C LYS A 128 6.40 24.48 -2.11
N SER A 129 6.29 24.04 -0.86
CA SER A 129 6.11 24.91 0.31
C SER A 129 7.29 25.87 0.50
N GLU A 130 8.52 25.39 0.30
CA GLU A 130 9.72 26.23 0.35
C GLU A 130 9.79 27.21 -0.83
N LYS A 131 9.45 26.77 -2.05
CA LYS A 131 9.44 27.62 -3.24
C LYS A 131 8.43 28.77 -3.14
N GLU A 132 7.24 28.53 -2.57
CA GLU A 132 6.21 29.58 -2.38
C GLU A 132 6.68 30.73 -1.47
N LYS A 133 7.69 30.51 -0.62
CA LYS A 133 8.30 31.58 0.19
C LYS A 133 9.20 32.51 -0.62
N ILE A 134 9.59 32.12 -1.82
CA ILE A 134 10.48 32.88 -2.70
C ILE A 134 9.64 33.53 -3.81
N LEU A 135 9.37 34.82 -3.66
CA LEU A 135 8.67 35.62 -4.67
C LEU A 135 9.69 36.48 -5.43
N LEU A 136 9.70 36.34 -6.75
CA LEU A 136 10.50 37.19 -7.65
C LEU A 136 9.63 38.37 -8.10
N HIS A 137 9.99 39.57 -7.64
CA HIS A 137 9.30 40.80 -8.02
C HIS A 137 10.12 41.48 -9.13
N PHE A 138 9.53 41.61 -10.31
CA PHE A 138 10.14 42.32 -11.43
C PHE A 138 9.69 43.79 -11.38
N SER A 139 10.64 44.70 -11.18
CA SER A 139 10.43 46.16 -11.20
C SER A 139 11.12 46.75 -12.43
N GLU A 140 10.70 47.95 -12.86
CA GLU A 140 11.26 48.65 -14.04
C GLU A 140 12.79 48.82 -13.97
N ASN A 141 13.38 48.78 -12.76
CA ASN A 141 14.82 48.94 -12.53
C ASN A 141 15.57 47.63 -12.19
N GLY A 142 14.93 46.45 -12.24
CA GLY A 142 15.60 45.16 -12.00
C GLY A 142 14.76 44.09 -11.30
N VAL A 143 15.40 42.97 -10.96
CA VAL A 143 14.77 41.82 -10.29
C VAL A 143 15.05 41.87 -8.78
N VAL A 144 14.00 41.95 -7.96
CA VAL A 144 14.11 41.92 -6.49
C VAL A 144 13.63 40.57 -5.97
N LEU A 145 14.47 39.88 -5.20
CA LEU A 145 14.17 38.59 -4.61
C LEU A 145 13.61 38.81 -3.19
N GLN A 146 12.33 38.48 -2.99
CA GLN A 146 11.63 38.70 -1.72
C GLN A 146 11.37 37.36 -1.05
N TYR A 147 11.90 37.18 0.16
CA TYR A 147 11.68 36.00 0.99
C TYR A 147 10.62 36.30 2.05
N LYS A 148 9.51 35.56 2.04
CA LYS A 148 8.49 35.62 3.11
C LYS A 148 8.86 34.65 4.22
N PHE A 149 9.14 35.21 5.41
CA PHE A 149 9.33 34.46 6.65
C PHE A 149 8.01 33.86 7.14
#